data_AF-A0A6G1RMJ0-F1
#
_entry.id   AF-A0A6G1RMJ0-F1
#
_cell.length_a   1.000
_cell.length_b   1.000
_cell.length_c   1.000
_cell.angle_alpha   90.00
_cell.angle_beta   90.00
_cell.angle_gamma   90.00
#
_symmetry.space_group_name_H-M   'P 1'
#
loop_
_entity.id
_entity.type
_entity.pdbx_description
1 polymer ?
#
loop_
_entity_poly.entity_id
_entity_poly.type
_entity_poly.pdbx_seq_one_letter_code
_entity_poly.pdbx_strand_id
1 'polypeptide(L)'
;KIVIPVFNLFIKDIYFLHKIHTNRLPNGQINFKKFWEISRQIHDFLTWKQVECPFEKDKKIQSYLLTAPIYSEEALFIASFESEGPENHMEKDSWKTLRTTLLNRA
;
A
#
# COMPACT_ATOMS: atom_id res chain seq x y z
N LYS A 1 15.19 -4.01 -18.89
CA LYS A 1 15.20 -2.96 -17.83
C LYS A 1 14.19 -3.36 -16.78
N ILE A 2 14.59 -3.48 -15.51
CA ILE A 2 13.66 -3.80 -14.42
C ILE A 2 12.85 -2.56 -14.09
N VAL A 3 11.54 -2.73 -13.92
CA VAL A 3 10.62 -1.70 -13.45
C VAL A 3 9.86 -2.29 -12.27
N ILE A 4 9.93 -1.64 -11.11
CA ILE A 4 9.11 -1.97 -9.95
C ILE A 4 8.04 -0.88 -9.86
N PRO A 5 6.83 -1.10 -10.36
CA PRO A 5 5.78 -0.10 -10.34
C PRO A 5 5.27 0.11 -8.92
N VAL A 6 4.86 1.35 -8.60
CA VAL A 6 4.12 1.62 -7.36
C VAL A 6 2.70 1.05 -7.54
N PHE A 7 2.47 -0.14 -6.98
CA PHE A 7 1.26 -0.92 -7.26
C PHE A 7 -0.05 -0.18 -6.88
N ASN A 8 -0.01 0.66 -5.86
CA ASN A 8 -1.19 1.43 -5.45
C ASN A 8 -1.65 2.44 -6.52
N LEU A 9 -0.73 3.02 -7.31
CA LEU A 9 -1.05 3.95 -8.39
C LEU A 9 -1.71 3.19 -9.54
N PHE A 10 -1.13 2.05 -9.92
CA PHE A 10 -1.73 1.16 -10.91
C PHE A 10 -3.17 0.77 -10.55
N ILE A 11 -3.41 0.34 -9.30
CA ILE A 11 -4.77 -0.02 -8.84
C ILE A 11 -5.71 1.20 -8.88
N LYS A 12 -5.24 2.39 -8.48
CA LYS A 12 -6.03 3.62 -8.55
C LYS A 12 -6.42 3.94 -9.99
N ASP A 13 -5.50 3.83 -10.94
CA ASP A 13 -5.76 4.12 -12.35
C ASP A 13 -6.78 3.15 -12.95
N ILE A 14 -6.66 1.84 -12.67
CA ILE A 14 -7.66 0.84 -13.08
C ILE A 14 -9.02 1.13 -12.45
N TYR A 15 -9.05 1.48 -11.16
CA TYR A 15 -10.28 1.83 -10.46
C TYR A 15 -10.97 3.04 -11.09
N PHE A 16 -10.24 4.12 -11.37
CA PHE A 16 -10.81 5.32 -11.99
C PHE A 16 -11.29 5.03 -13.41
N LEU A 17 -10.51 4.33 -14.23
CA LEU A 17 -10.90 3.90 -15.57
C LEU A 17 -12.19 3.05 -15.54
N HIS A 18 -12.34 2.20 -14.52
CA HIS A 18 -13.55 1.42 -14.31
C HIS A 18 -14.75 2.28 -13.90
N LYS A 19 -14.55 3.30 -13.06
CA LYS A 19 -15.63 4.14 -12.54
C LYS A 19 -16.17 5.15 -13.54
N ILE A 20 -15.33 5.71 -14.40
CA ILE A 20 -15.73 6.77 -15.34
C ILE A 20 -16.50 6.24 -16.56
N HIS A 21 -16.43 4.94 -16.86
CA HIS A 21 -17.09 4.33 -18.02
C HIS A 21 -18.11 3.27 -17.61
N THR A 22 -19.25 3.19 -18.30
CA THR A 22 -20.24 2.13 -18.08
C THR A 22 -19.77 0.80 -18.69
N ASN A 23 -20.18 -0.33 -18.09
CA ASN A 23 -19.87 -1.67 -18.62
C ASN A 23 -20.63 -1.98 -19.93
N ARG A 24 -21.77 -1.30 -20.14
CA ARG A 24 -22.61 -1.44 -21.34
C ARG A 24 -22.87 -0.07 -21.95
N LEU A 25 -22.99 -0.06 -23.27
CA LEU A 25 -23.45 1.10 -24.03
C LEU A 25 -24.96 1.30 -23.83
N PRO A 26 -25.52 2.47 -24.19
CA PRO A 26 -26.97 2.72 -24.07
C PRO A 26 -27.85 1.70 -24.83
N ASN A 27 -27.31 1.07 -25.88
CA ASN A 27 -27.98 0.02 -26.64
C ASN A 27 -27.90 -1.38 -25.98
N GLY A 28 -27.37 -1.48 -24.76
CA GLY A 28 -27.24 -2.73 -24.00
C GLY A 28 -26.03 -3.60 -24.36
N GLN A 29 -25.30 -3.28 -25.44
CA GLN A 29 -24.09 -4.00 -25.83
C GLN A 29 -22.94 -3.76 -24.86
N ILE A 30 -21.99 -4.68 -24.80
CA ILE A 30 -20.79 -4.54 -23.96
C ILE A 30 -19.95 -3.37 -24.46
N ASN A 31 -19.49 -2.53 -23.54
CA ASN A 31 -18.57 -1.43 -23.85
C ASN A 31 -17.14 -1.96 -24.00
N PHE A 32 -16.82 -2.55 -25.16
CA PHE A 32 -15.50 -3.12 -25.43
C PHE A 32 -14.35 -2.12 -25.30
N LYS A 33 -14.60 -0.83 -25.59
CA LYS A 33 -13.58 0.22 -25.44
C LYS A 33 -13.06 0.31 -24.00
N LYS A 34 -13.97 0.32 -23.02
CA LYS A 34 -13.62 0.31 -21.59
C LYS A 34 -12.72 -0.88 -21.24
N PHE A 35 -13.15 -2.09 -21.61
CA PHE A 35 -12.40 -3.31 -21.28
C PHE A 35 -11.06 -3.39 -22.00
N TRP A 36 -10.98 -2.87 -23.23
CA TRP A 36 -9.73 -2.78 -23.97
C TRP A 36 -8.73 -1.83 -23.30
N GLU A 37 -9.17 -0.65 -22.86
CA GLU A 37 -8.30 0.28 -22.12
C GLU A 37 -7.79 -0.33 -20.80
N ILE A 38 -8.65 -1.04 -20.06
CA ILE A 38 -8.25 -1.78 -18.84
C ILE A 38 -7.22 -2.86 -19.20
N SER A 39 -7.48 -3.63 -20.26
CA SER A 39 -6.61 -4.71 -20.72
C SER A 39 -5.20 -4.21 -21.07
N ARG A 40 -5.09 -3.03 -21.71
CA ARG A 40 -3.79 -2.43 -22.03
C ARG A 40 -2.96 -2.15 -20.79
N GLN A 41 -3.55 -1.55 -19.77
CA GLN A 41 -2.86 -1.26 -18.51
C GLN A 41 -2.38 -2.55 -17.83
N ILE A 42 -3.23 -3.59 -17.80
CA ILE A 42 -2.86 -4.90 -17.26
C ILE A 42 -1.72 -5.53 -18.08
N HIS A 43 -1.73 -5.39 -19.40
CA HIS A 43 -0.70 -5.94 -20.28
C HIS A 43 0.69 -5.37 -20.00
N ASP A 44 0.78 -4.05 -19.77
CA ASP A 44 2.04 -3.40 -19.42
C ASP A 44 2.59 -3.95 -18.08
N PHE A 45 1.71 -4.10 -17.09
CA PHE A 45 2.08 -4.71 -15.80
C PHE A 45 2.56 -6.17 -15.95
N LEU A 46 1.88 -6.99 -16.76
CA LEU A 46 2.29 -8.36 -17.03
C LEU A 46 3.65 -8.43 -17.70
N THR A 47 3.95 -7.50 -18.62
CA THR A 47 5.24 -7.39 -19.28
C THR A 47 6.35 -7.10 -18.27
N TRP A 48 6.14 -6.18 -17.33
CA TRP A 48 7.13 -5.89 -16.29
C TRP A 48 7.36 -7.06 -15.34
N LYS A 49 6.31 -7.84 -15.04
CA LYS A 49 6.42 -9.03 -14.20
C LYS A 49 7.28 -10.15 -14.81
N GLN A 50 7.37 -10.21 -16.14
CA GLN A 50 8.17 -11.23 -16.85
C GLN A 50 9.67 -10.96 -16.82
N VAL A 51 10.10 -9.75 -16.43
CA VAL A 51 11.52 -9.41 -16.38
C VAL A 51 12.18 -10.15 -15.21
N GLU A 52 13.19 -10.95 -15.53
CA GLU A 52 14.00 -11.62 -14.52
C GLU A 52 14.87 -10.61 -13.74
N CYS A 53 14.96 -10.81 -12.43
CA CYS A 53 15.84 -10.04 -11.57
C CYS A 53 17.28 -10.58 -11.73
N PRO A 54 18.25 -9.75 -12.18
CA PRO A 54 19.64 -10.18 -12.37
C PRO A 54 20.42 -10.19 -11.05
N PHE A 55 19.82 -9.76 -9.95
CA PHE A 55 20.47 -9.71 -8.64
C PHE A 55 20.27 -11.03 -7.89
N GLU A 56 21.36 -11.54 -7.32
CA GLU A 56 21.31 -12.72 -6.47
C GLU A 56 20.50 -12.48 -5.20
N LYS A 57 19.85 -13.55 -4.72
CA LYS A 57 19.07 -13.51 -3.48
C LYS A 57 19.96 -13.90 -2.30
N ASP A 58 20.15 -12.98 -1.37
CA ASP A 58 20.74 -13.30 -0.08
C ASP A 58 19.66 -13.87 0.86
N LYS A 59 19.83 -15.14 1.27
CA LYS A 59 18.87 -15.84 2.13
C LYS A 59 18.76 -15.23 3.54
N LYS A 60 19.85 -14.68 4.09
CA LYS A 60 19.83 -14.05 5.42
C LYS A 60 19.05 -12.74 5.37
N ILE A 61 19.30 -11.91 4.36
CA ILE A 61 18.55 -10.66 4.15
C ILE A 61 17.08 -10.97 3.90
N GLN A 62 16.77 -11.95 3.04
CA GLN A 62 15.41 -12.36 2.76
C GLN A 62 14.70 -12.84 4.03
N SER A 63 15.35 -13.69 4.83
CA SER A 63 14.78 -14.16 6.09
C SER A 63 14.49 -13.01 7.03
N TYR A 64 15.45 -12.10 7.23
CA TYR A 64 15.26 -10.92 8.08
C TYR A 64 14.06 -10.08 7.63
N LEU A 65 13.97 -9.75 6.34
CA LEU A 65 12.87 -8.93 5.80
C LEU A 65 11.50 -9.61 5.95
N LEU A 66 11.43 -10.94 5.86
CA LEU A 66 10.17 -11.69 5.99
C LEU A 66 9.74 -11.90 7.45
N THR A 67 10.67 -11.86 8.40
CA THR A 67 10.38 -12.14 9.82
C THR A 67 10.48 -10.90 10.71
N ALA A 68 10.92 -9.77 10.19
CA ALA A 68 11.00 -8.53 10.95
C ALA A 68 9.62 -8.17 11.52
N PRO A 69 9.51 -7.84 12.81
CA PRO A 69 8.23 -7.50 13.42
C PRO A 69 7.68 -6.21 12.80
N ILE A 70 6.39 -6.21 12.47
CA ILE A 70 5.67 -5.02 12.06
C ILE A 70 4.88 -4.54 13.29
N TYR A 71 5.25 -3.38 13.81
CA TYR A 71 4.59 -2.77 14.95
C TYR A 71 3.30 -2.06 14.50
N SER A 72 2.29 -2.03 15.37
CA SER A 72 1.10 -1.23 15.12
C SER A 72 1.44 0.26 15.18
N GLU A 73 0.59 1.08 14.57
CA GLU A 73 0.72 2.54 14.61
C GLU A 73 0.78 3.05 16.07
N GLU A 74 -0.06 2.52 16.96
CA GLU A 74 -0.03 2.90 18.38
C GLU A 74 1.28 2.51 19.07
N ALA A 75 1.80 1.30 18.82
CA ALA A 75 3.06 0.86 19.41
C ALA A 75 4.24 1.74 18.95
N LEU A 76 4.23 2.16 17.68
CA LEU A 76 5.22 3.10 17.15
C LEU A 76 5.07 4.49 17.78
N PHE A 77 3.85 4.99 17.98
CA PHE A 77 3.62 6.27 18.64
C PHE A 77 4.11 6.29 20.09
N ILE A 78 3.89 5.21 20.85
CA ILE A 78 4.44 5.10 22.21
C ILE A 78 5.97 5.15 22.17
N ALA A 79 6.58 4.30 21.34
CA ALA A 79 8.03 4.21 21.25
C ALA A 79 8.65 5.55 20.85
N SER A 80 7.96 6.32 20.00
CA SER A 80 8.34 7.69 19.67
C SER A 80 8.35 8.58 20.91
N PHE A 81 7.27 8.63 21.69
CA PHE A 81 7.20 9.45 22.92
C PHE A 81 8.15 8.97 24.03
N GLU A 82 8.47 7.68 24.09
CA GLU A 82 9.45 7.14 25.03
C GLU A 82 10.89 7.51 24.64
N SER A 83 11.16 7.65 23.34
CA SER A 83 12.47 8.05 22.82
C SER A 83 12.68 9.56 22.93
N GLU A 84 11.66 10.32 22.54
CA GLU A 84 11.63 11.78 22.47
C GLU A 84 10.35 12.25 23.18
N GLY A 85 10.47 12.63 24.45
CA GLY A 85 9.32 13.03 25.26
C GLY A 85 8.52 14.19 24.64
N PRO A 86 7.25 14.37 25.03
CA PRO A 86 6.38 15.37 24.41
C PRO A 86 6.89 16.80 24.61
N GLU A 87 6.99 17.56 23.52
CA GLU A 87 7.61 18.89 23.52
C GLU A 87 6.62 20.00 23.91
N ASN A 88 5.33 19.78 23.67
CA ASN A 88 4.28 20.77 23.86
C ASN A 88 3.04 20.19 24.58
N HIS A 89 2.11 21.08 24.95
CA HIS A 89 0.89 20.68 25.67
C HIS A 89 0.00 19.73 24.87
N MET A 90 -0.09 19.91 23.55
CA MET A 90 -0.90 19.03 22.70
C MET A 90 -0.35 17.60 22.70
N GLU A 91 0.97 17.45 22.53
CA GLU A 91 1.65 16.16 22.58
C GLU A 91 1.55 15.50 23.95
N LYS A 92 1.64 16.28 25.04
CA LYS A 92 1.42 15.76 26.40
C LYS A 92 0.02 15.15 26.54
N ASP A 93 -1.00 15.76 25.96
CA ASP A 93 -2.37 15.27 26.02
C ASP A 93 -2.59 14.07 25.09
N SER A 94 -2.00 14.08 23.88
CA SER A 94 -1.97 12.93 22.98
C SER A 94 -1.32 11.71 23.63
N TRP A 95 -0.17 11.89 24.28
CA TRP A 95 0.55 10.82 24.98
C TRP A 95 -0.28 10.21 26.12
N LYS A 96 -0.91 11.05 26.97
CA LYS A 96 -1.81 10.59 28.04
C LYS A 96 -2.99 9.79 27.48
N THR A 97 -3.60 10.27 26.41
CA THR A 97 -4.73 9.60 25.74
C THR A 97 -4.31 8.24 25.23
N LEU A 98 -3.20 8.18 24.49
CA LEU A 98 -2.65 6.95 23.93
C LEU A 98 -2.38 5.89 25.01
N ARG A 99 -1.74 6.29 26.12
CA ARG A 99 -1.46 5.40 27.25
C ARG A 99 -2.73 4.87 27.90
N THR A 100 -3.76 5.71 28.04
CA THR A 100 -5.05 5.32 28.62
C THR A 100 -5.79 4.35 27.73
N THR A 101 -5.82 4.58 26.41
CA THR A 101 -6.45 3.68 25.44
C THR A 101 -5.83 2.28 25.48
N LEU A 102 -4.52 2.17 25.68
CA LEU A 102 -3.83 0.89 25.75
C LEU A 102 -4.11 0.15 27.06
N LEU A 103 -4.10 0.86 28.19
CA LEU A 103 -4.45 0.27 29.49
C LEU A 103 -5.86 -0.29 29.51
N ASN A 104 -6.80 0.32 28.77
CA ASN A 104 -8.19 -0.15 28.68
C ASN A 104 -8.38 -1.31 27.69
N ARG A 105 -7.38 -1.63 26.88
CA ARG A 105 -7.41 -2.75 25.90
C ARG A 105 -6.71 -4.02 26.42
N ALA A 106 -5.89 -3.90 27.47
CA ALA A 106 -5.22 -5.00 28.15
C ALA A 106 -6.10 -5.62 29.25
#